data_AF-G3MI82-F1
#
_entry.id   AF-G3MI82-F1
#
_cell.length_a   1.000
_cell.length_b   1.000
_cell.length_c   1.000
_cell.angle_alpha   90.00
_cell.angle_beta   90.00
_cell.angle_gamma   90.00
#
_symmetry.space_group_name_H-M   'P 1'
#
loop_
_entity.id
_entity.type
_entity.pdbx_description
1 polymer ?
#
loop_
_entity_poly.entity_id
_entity_poly.type
_entity_poly.pdbx_seq_one_letter_code
_entity_poly.pdbx_strand_id
1 'polypeptide(L)'
;LLYSFLPVLLFTPLSLSPSKERKKERESKMGLNIGVVVDCVVVYFCVVLFLTGALMDSQCALPASFYPEQLVRLKKFFEATYDDYMYEENTPFFVGIVWMEILFLMPICLATIFGVVRRKSWVGTTLIMLGVAVGTASATIYGELLLGGRASEKLIQVFIPFVFFSFLAVLRGLFPPRPATAGASLASSAQKKRA
;
A
#
# COMPACT_ATOMS: atom_id res chain seq x y z
N LEU A 1 -24.66 -33.01 -66.90
CA LEU A 1 -25.54 -32.25 -67.82
C LEU A 1 -26.73 -31.73 -67.01
N LEU A 2 -26.85 -30.39 -66.94
CA LEU A 2 -27.99 -29.56 -66.48
C LEU A 2 -28.41 -29.60 -64.99
N TYR A 3 -28.06 -28.53 -64.25
CA TYR A 3 -28.97 -27.55 -63.61
C TYR A 3 -28.07 -26.46 -62.96
N SER A 4 -27.79 -25.30 -63.57
CA SER A 4 -28.62 -24.09 -63.74
C SER A 4 -28.93 -23.29 -62.45
N PHE A 5 -28.34 -22.08 -62.38
CA PHE A 5 -28.79 -20.81 -61.76
C PHE A 5 -28.56 -20.49 -60.24
N LEU A 6 -27.84 -19.38 -60.03
CA LEU A 6 -27.62 -18.49 -58.84
C LEU A 6 -28.88 -18.15 -57.99
N PRO A 7 -28.82 -17.51 -56.78
CA PRO A 7 -27.86 -16.48 -56.28
C PRO A 7 -27.39 -16.66 -54.80
N VAL A 8 -26.22 -16.16 -54.36
CA VAL A 8 -25.95 -14.82 -53.77
C VAL A 8 -26.98 -14.34 -52.72
N LEU A 9 -26.50 -14.24 -51.46
CA LEU A 9 -26.97 -13.51 -50.25
C LEU A 9 -27.38 -14.36 -49.04
N LEU A 10 -26.96 -13.90 -47.85
CA LEU A 10 -27.02 -14.48 -46.50
C LEU A 10 -25.94 -15.55 -46.25
N PHE A 11 -24.78 -15.27 -45.66
CA PHE A 11 -24.57 -14.61 -44.38
C PHE A 11 -23.29 -13.77 -44.40
N THR A 12 -23.45 -12.46 -44.57
CA THR A 12 -22.46 -11.49 -44.11
C THR A 12 -22.43 -11.52 -42.59
N PRO A 13 -21.26 -11.69 -41.93
CA PRO A 13 -21.18 -11.54 -40.49
C PRO A 13 -21.52 -10.08 -40.15
N LEU A 14 -22.47 -9.93 -39.22
CA LEU A 14 -22.89 -8.67 -38.65
C LEU A 14 -21.64 -7.94 -38.11
N SER A 15 -21.17 -6.93 -38.85
CA SER A 15 -20.04 -6.08 -38.45
C SER A 15 -20.46 -5.30 -37.21
N LEU A 16 -20.11 -5.84 -36.03
CA LEU A 16 -20.24 -5.13 -34.77
C LEU A 16 -19.30 -3.92 -34.83
N SER A 17 -19.88 -2.72 -34.82
CA SER A 17 -19.14 -1.46 -34.95
C SER A 17 -17.95 -1.40 -33.96
N PRO A 18 -16.73 -1.09 -34.43
CA PRO A 18 -15.52 -0.97 -33.60
C PRO A 18 -15.59 0.16 -32.54
N SER A 19 -16.72 0.87 -32.48
CA SER A 19 -17.04 1.82 -31.42
C SER A 19 -17.54 1.15 -30.14
N LYS A 20 -18.31 0.06 -30.23
CA LYS A 20 -18.89 -0.63 -29.05
C LYS A 20 -17.85 -1.46 -28.31
N GLU A 21 -16.95 -2.14 -29.01
CA GLU A 21 -15.83 -2.85 -28.37
C GLU A 21 -14.85 -1.87 -27.72
N ARG A 22 -14.48 -0.77 -28.39
CA ARG A 22 -13.64 0.27 -27.78
C ARG A 22 -14.31 0.96 -26.58
N LYS A 23 -15.64 1.10 -26.58
CA LYS A 23 -16.37 1.66 -25.44
C LYS A 23 -16.43 0.68 -24.28
N LYS A 24 -16.63 -0.61 -24.55
CA LYS A 24 -16.60 -1.69 -23.53
C LYS A 24 -15.19 -1.92 -22.98
N GLU A 25 -14.15 -1.76 -23.81
CA GLU A 25 -12.75 -1.80 -23.38
C GLU A 25 -12.35 -0.54 -22.59
N ARG A 26 -12.89 0.64 -22.95
CA ARG A 26 -12.73 1.87 -22.15
C ARG A 26 -13.49 1.80 -20.83
N GLU A 27 -14.69 1.25 -20.80
CA GLU A 27 -15.48 1.02 -19.57
C GLU A 27 -14.85 -0.07 -18.70
N SER A 28 -14.24 -1.10 -19.30
CA SER A 28 -13.43 -2.11 -18.60
C SER A 28 -12.11 -1.53 -18.05
N LYS A 29 -11.45 -0.62 -18.78
CA LYS A 29 -10.30 0.16 -18.30
C LYS A 29 -10.67 1.24 -17.28
N MET A 30 -11.94 1.65 -17.24
CA MET A 30 -12.55 2.51 -16.22
C MET A 30 -13.14 1.69 -15.05
N GLY A 31 -13.09 0.37 -15.15
CA GLY A 31 -13.17 -0.55 -14.03
C GLY A 31 -11.94 -0.33 -13.17
N LEU A 32 -12.17 0.23 -11.98
CA LEU A 32 -11.21 0.48 -10.92
C LEU A 32 -10.06 -0.56 -10.93
N ASN A 33 -8.89 -0.16 -11.45
CA ASN A 33 -7.72 -1.06 -11.49
C ASN A 33 -7.34 -1.42 -10.06
N ILE A 34 -7.44 -2.69 -9.69
CA ILE A 34 -7.15 -3.18 -8.33
C ILE A 34 -5.79 -2.67 -7.80
N GLY A 35 -4.78 -2.58 -8.68
CA GLY A 35 -3.46 -2.04 -8.34
C GLY A 35 -3.49 -0.57 -7.92
N VAL A 36 -4.31 0.26 -8.56
CA VAL A 36 -4.47 1.69 -8.20
C VAL A 36 -5.19 1.83 -6.86
N VAL A 37 -6.18 0.97 -6.57
CA VAL A 37 -6.84 0.94 -5.26
C VAL A 37 -5.85 0.61 -4.17
N VAL A 38 -5.07 -0.47 -4.36
CA VAL A 38 -4.07 -0.88 -3.39
C VAL A 38 -3.02 0.23 -3.19
N ASP A 39 -2.58 0.88 -4.27
CA ASP A 39 -1.65 2.01 -4.18
C ASP A 39 -2.25 3.19 -3.39
N CYS A 40 -3.54 3.51 -3.58
CA CYS A 40 -4.23 4.54 -2.80
C CYS A 40 -4.38 4.15 -1.31
N VAL A 41 -4.75 2.91 -1.03
CA VAL A 41 -4.83 2.38 0.35
C VAL A 41 -3.47 2.45 1.02
N VAL A 42 -2.41 2.06 0.31
CA VAL A 42 -1.04 2.14 0.81
C VAL A 42 -0.65 3.57 1.14
N VAL A 43 -0.89 4.52 0.23
CA VAL A 43 -0.59 5.93 0.49
C VAL A 43 -1.37 6.46 1.68
N TYR A 44 -2.65 6.09 1.80
CA TYR A 44 -3.47 6.45 2.96
C TYR A 44 -2.85 5.94 4.26
N PHE A 45 -2.49 4.66 4.34
CA PHE A 45 -1.85 4.08 5.52
C PHE A 45 -0.48 4.69 5.81
N CYS A 46 0.34 4.99 4.79
CA CYS A 46 1.61 5.71 4.97
C CYS A 46 1.40 7.09 5.61
N VAL A 47 0.36 7.82 5.19
CA VAL A 47 0.03 9.13 5.77
C VAL A 47 -0.44 8.96 7.21
N VAL A 48 -1.29 7.98 7.50
CA VAL A 48 -1.74 7.67 8.87
C VAL A 48 -0.54 7.31 9.75
N LEU A 49 0.33 6.39 9.33
CA LEU A 49 1.54 6.01 10.05
C LEU A 49 2.47 7.20 10.28
N PHE A 50 2.65 8.06 9.28
CA PHE A 50 3.47 9.26 9.42
C PHE A 50 2.88 10.23 10.44
N LEU A 51 1.57 10.47 10.40
CA LEU A 51 0.90 11.38 11.32
C LEU A 51 0.87 10.81 12.74
N THR A 52 0.52 9.54 12.92
CA THR A 52 0.53 8.88 14.23
C THR A 52 1.95 8.83 14.81
N GLY A 53 2.94 8.44 14.00
CA GLY A 53 4.35 8.44 14.39
C GLY A 53 4.85 9.82 14.83
N ALA A 54 4.51 10.86 14.05
CA ALA A 54 4.98 12.22 14.30
C ALA A 54 4.21 12.95 15.40
N LEU A 55 2.93 12.66 15.59
CA LEU A 55 2.07 13.38 16.54
C LEU A 55 1.84 12.62 17.85
N MET A 56 1.84 11.28 17.84
CA MET A 56 1.60 10.47 19.04
C MET A 56 2.87 9.78 19.51
N ASP A 57 3.50 8.94 18.68
CA ASP A 57 4.64 8.11 19.11
C ASP A 57 5.85 8.98 19.49
N SER A 58 6.09 10.05 18.74
CA SER A 58 7.14 11.04 19.01
C SER A 58 7.04 11.70 20.39
N GLN A 59 5.87 11.75 21.03
CA GLN A 59 5.70 12.27 22.38
C GLN A 59 6.24 11.32 23.46
N CYS A 60 6.50 10.05 23.12
CA CYS A 60 7.16 9.08 24.01
C CYS A 60 8.69 9.17 23.94
N ALA A 61 9.25 9.67 22.83
CA ALA A 61 10.69 9.83 22.65
C ALA A 61 11.19 11.26 22.89
N LEU A 62 10.35 12.29 22.64
CA LEU A 62 10.69 13.69 22.83
C LEU A 62 9.99 14.31 24.05
N PRO A 63 10.62 15.30 24.71
CA PRO A 63 10.01 16.01 25.83
C PRO A 63 8.71 16.71 25.41
N ALA A 64 7.69 16.66 26.27
CA ALA A 64 6.39 17.29 26.04
C ALA A 64 6.46 18.81 25.77
N SER A 65 7.57 19.47 26.12
CA SER A 65 7.80 20.90 25.84
C SER A 65 7.89 21.25 24.35
N PHE A 66 8.15 20.26 23.48
CA PHE A 66 8.17 20.46 22.03
C PHE A 66 6.77 20.41 21.38
N TYR A 67 5.74 20.00 22.14
CA TYR A 67 4.38 19.81 21.63
C TYR A 67 3.41 20.84 22.21
N PRO A 68 2.45 21.32 21.41
CA PRO A 68 1.41 22.21 21.90
C PRO A 68 0.45 21.44 22.84
N GLU A 69 -0.11 22.13 23.84
CA GLU A 69 -0.92 21.51 24.91
C GLU A 69 -2.10 20.67 24.39
N GLN A 70 -2.65 21.00 23.22
CA GLN A 70 -3.74 20.26 22.59
C GLN A 70 -3.34 18.84 22.20
N LEU A 71 -2.12 18.64 21.69
CA LEU A 71 -1.60 17.31 21.31
C LEU A 71 -1.30 16.45 22.54
N VAL A 72 -0.78 17.07 23.59
CA VAL A 72 -0.54 16.41 24.88
C VAL A 72 -1.87 15.99 25.51
N ARG A 73 -2.91 16.82 25.40
CA ARG A 73 -4.25 16.49 25.90
C ARG A 73 -4.92 15.37 25.10
N LEU A 74 -4.72 15.32 23.79
CA LEU A 74 -5.22 14.24 22.94
C LEU A 74 -4.54 12.90 23.29
N LYS A 75 -3.22 12.90 23.50
CA LYS A 75 -2.47 11.73 23.98
C LYS A 75 -3.04 11.21 25.30
N LYS A 76 -3.20 12.09 26.30
CA LYS A 76 -3.79 11.73 27.60
C LYS A 76 -5.22 11.20 27.50
N PHE A 77 -6.03 11.76 26.59
CA PHE A 77 -7.37 11.24 26.33
C PHE A 77 -7.33 9.84 25.71
N PHE A 78 -6.37 9.60 24.81
CA PHE A 78 -6.18 8.29 24.18
C PHE A 78 -5.69 7.25 25.19
N GLU A 79 -4.70 7.59 26.01
CA GLU A 79 -4.21 6.76 27.13
C GLU A 79 -5.35 6.35 28.05
N ALA A 80 -6.17 7.32 28.50
CA ALA A 80 -7.32 7.06 29.37
C ALA A 80 -8.45 6.27 28.69
N THR A 81 -8.55 6.30 27.36
CA THR A 81 -9.61 5.60 26.60
C THR A 81 -9.23 4.17 26.27
N TYR A 82 -7.94 3.93 25.99
CA TYR A 82 -7.46 2.64 25.50
C TYR A 82 -6.74 1.81 26.57
N ASP A 83 -6.50 2.37 27.76
CA ASP A 83 -5.77 1.71 28.85
C ASP A 83 -4.42 1.18 28.37
N ASP A 84 -3.75 1.99 27.53
CA ASP A 84 -2.52 1.60 26.85
C ASP A 84 -1.33 1.75 27.81
N TYR A 85 -1.10 0.65 28.53
CA TYR A 85 0.00 0.49 29.48
C TYR A 85 1.38 0.87 28.91
N MET A 86 1.62 0.69 27.59
CA MET A 86 2.92 1.02 26.99
C MET A 86 3.17 2.52 26.90
N TYR A 87 2.10 3.29 26.65
CA TYR A 87 2.14 4.74 26.59
C TYR A 87 2.19 5.39 27.98
N GLU A 88 1.53 4.75 28.96
CA GLU A 88 1.47 5.23 30.34
C GLU A 88 2.81 5.03 31.08
N GLU A 89 3.44 3.86 30.93
CA GLU A 89 4.72 3.60 31.61
C GLU A 89 5.98 4.02 30.82
N ASN A 90 5.84 4.40 29.54
CA ASN A 90 6.97 4.71 28.64
C ASN A 90 8.12 3.69 28.77
N THR A 91 7.79 2.40 28.69
CA THR A 91 8.78 1.33 28.86
C THR A 91 9.95 1.55 27.90
N PRO A 92 11.22 1.45 28.34
CA PRO A 92 12.38 1.73 27.50
C PRO A 92 12.43 0.89 26.21
N PHE A 93 11.80 -0.28 26.21
CA PHE A 93 11.55 -1.10 25.03
C PHE A 93 10.69 -0.38 23.97
N PHE A 94 9.56 0.19 24.38
CA PHE A 94 8.65 0.92 23.50
C PHE A 94 9.31 2.18 22.95
N VAL A 95 10.03 2.93 23.79
CA VAL A 95 10.80 4.10 23.36
C VAL A 95 11.83 3.73 22.27
N GLY A 96 12.47 2.56 22.38
CA GLY A 96 13.37 2.04 21.36
C GLY A 96 12.67 1.78 20.01
N ILE A 97 11.46 1.23 20.03
CA ILE A 97 10.64 1.03 18.82
C ILE A 97 10.27 2.38 18.20
N VAL A 98 9.81 3.33 19.01
CA VAL A 98 9.48 4.70 18.58
C VAL A 98 10.67 5.38 17.90
N TRP A 99 11.88 5.25 18.46
CA TRP A 99 13.08 5.79 17.80
C TRP A 99 13.32 5.18 16.41
N MET A 100 13.12 3.87 16.27
CA MET A 100 13.22 3.21 14.97
C MET A 100 12.11 3.66 14.02
N GLU A 101 10.90 3.91 14.50
CA GLU A 101 9.82 4.46 13.67
C GLU A 101 10.15 5.86 13.17
N ILE A 102 10.67 6.73 14.03
CA ILE A 102 11.06 8.10 13.65
C ILE A 102 12.23 8.07 12.66
N LEU A 103 13.27 7.29 12.93
CA LEU A 103 14.51 7.28 12.14
C LEU A 103 14.40 6.50 10.83
N PHE A 104 13.63 5.40 10.81
CA PHE A 104 13.51 4.53 9.63
C PHE A 104 12.12 4.56 9.00
N LEU A 105 11.05 4.43 9.79
CA LEU A 105 9.71 4.27 9.24
C LEU A 105 9.20 5.56 8.58
N MET A 106 9.40 6.72 9.21
CA MET A 106 9.00 8.02 8.65
C MET A 106 9.64 8.34 7.28
N PRO A 107 10.97 8.25 7.10
CA PRO A 107 11.56 8.49 5.78
C PRO A 107 11.13 7.45 4.75
N ILE A 108 10.90 6.19 5.15
CA ILE A 108 10.37 5.14 4.26
C ILE A 108 8.93 5.46 3.82
N CYS A 109 8.07 5.94 4.73
CA CYS A 109 6.71 6.37 4.40
C CYS A 109 6.72 7.51 3.37
N LEU A 110 7.53 8.54 3.59
CA LEU A 110 7.69 9.65 2.64
C LEU A 110 8.22 9.18 1.28
N ALA A 111 9.26 8.33 1.28
CA ALA A 111 9.82 7.76 0.07
C ALA A 111 8.79 6.92 -0.70
N THR A 112 7.96 6.16 0.01
CA THR A 112 6.90 5.34 -0.58
C THR A 112 5.80 6.20 -1.19
N ILE A 113 5.33 7.24 -0.48
CA ILE A 113 4.34 8.18 -1.00
C ILE A 113 4.87 8.86 -2.27
N PHE A 114 6.10 9.37 -2.22
CA PHE A 114 6.73 10.01 -3.37
C PHE A 114 6.89 9.04 -4.54
N GLY A 115 7.33 7.81 -4.26
CA GLY A 115 7.52 6.77 -5.26
C GLY A 115 6.22 6.40 -5.96
N VAL A 116 5.13 6.20 -5.21
CA VAL A 116 3.80 5.87 -5.76
C VAL A 116 3.27 7.02 -6.62
N VAL A 117 3.33 8.26 -6.11
CA VAL A 117 2.88 9.46 -6.85
C VAL A 117 3.66 9.66 -8.15
N ARG A 118 4.98 9.42 -8.12
CA ARG A 118 5.86 9.55 -9.30
C ARG A 118 6.00 8.27 -10.11
N ARG A 119 5.25 7.22 -9.78
CA ARG A 119 5.30 5.87 -10.40
C ARG A 119 6.73 5.38 -10.63
N LYS A 120 7.58 5.48 -9.60
CA LYS A 120 8.99 5.06 -9.67
C LYS A 120 9.11 3.54 -9.59
N SER A 121 10.13 2.98 -10.24
CA SER A 121 10.39 1.53 -10.25
C SER A 121 10.81 0.98 -8.89
N TRP A 122 11.35 1.80 -7.99
CA TRP A 122 11.80 1.39 -6.66
C TRP A 122 10.68 1.30 -5.61
N VAL A 123 9.43 1.62 -5.99
CA VAL A 123 8.26 1.55 -5.10
C VAL A 123 8.05 0.14 -4.55
N GLY A 124 8.31 -0.89 -5.35
CA GLY A 124 8.19 -2.27 -4.89
C GLY A 124 9.13 -2.56 -3.72
N THR A 125 10.37 -2.08 -3.79
CA THR A 125 11.37 -2.26 -2.74
C THR A 125 11.00 -1.49 -1.48
N THR A 126 10.57 -0.24 -1.60
CA THR A 126 10.17 0.56 -0.42
C THR A 126 8.91 0.00 0.23
N LEU A 127 7.98 -0.57 -0.54
CA LEU A 127 6.79 -1.25 -0.01
C LEU A 127 7.12 -2.52 0.77
N ILE A 128 8.05 -3.33 0.27
CA ILE A 128 8.52 -4.52 1.00
C ILE A 128 9.20 -4.08 2.30
N MET A 129 10.10 -3.09 2.25
CA MET A 129 10.76 -2.56 3.45
C MET A 129 9.76 -2.02 4.46
N LEU A 130 8.79 -1.22 4.00
CA LEU A 130 7.71 -0.67 4.82
C LEU A 130 6.89 -1.78 5.47
N GLY A 131 6.41 -2.74 4.67
CA GLY A 131 5.60 -3.84 5.16
C GLY A 131 6.34 -4.70 6.18
N VAL A 132 7.61 -5.06 5.92
CA VAL A 132 8.43 -5.83 6.86
C VAL A 132 8.66 -5.04 8.15
N ALA A 133 9.02 -3.76 8.08
CA ALA A 133 9.26 -2.94 9.27
C ALA A 133 8.01 -2.83 10.15
N VAL A 134 6.85 -2.50 9.57
CA VAL A 134 5.57 -2.41 10.29
C VAL A 134 5.17 -3.78 10.86
N GLY A 135 5.38 -4.85 10.08
CA GLY A 135 5.06 -6.21 10.49
C GLY A 135 5.90 -6.68 11.68
N THR A 136 7.21 -6.40 11.66
CA THR A 136 8.11 -6.71 12.77
C THR A 136 7.73 -5.91 14.01
N ALA A 137 7.54 -4.58 13.91
CA ALA A 137 7.13 -3.75 15.04
C ALA A 137 5.80 -4.23 15.65
N SER A 138 4.81 -4.52 14.81
CA SER A 138 3.52 -5.06 15.26
C SER A 138 3.68 -6.41 15.95
N ALA A 139 4.46 -7.34 15.38
CA ALA A 139 4.70 -8.66 15.96
C ALA A 139 5.43 -8.57 17.32
N THR A 140 6.38 -7.64 17.44
CA THR A 140 7.10 -7.35 18.67
C THR A 140 6.16 -6.83 19.76
N ILE A 141 5.28 -5.87 19.42
CA ILE A 141 4.26 -5.35 20.34
C ILE A 141 3.28 -6.46 20.75
N TYR A 142 2.79 -7.27 19.80
CA TYR A 142 1.92 -8.41 20.11
C TYR A 142 2.59 -9.45 21.00
N GLY A 143 3.85 -9.76 20.74
CA GLY A 143 4.63 -10.70 21.55
C GLY A 143 4.66 -10.24 23.00
N GLU A 144 4.97 -8.96 23.23
CA GLU A 144 5.02 -8.38 24.56
C GLU A 144 3.64 -8.34 25.24
N LEU A 145 2.58 -7.99 24.51
CA LEU A 145 1.21 -7.96 25.03
C LEU A 145 0.70 -9.35 25.43
N LEU A 146 0.98 -10.37 24.60
CA LEU A 146 0.55 -11.76 24.84
C LEU A 146 1.38 -12.43 25.95
N LEU A 147 2.70 -12.20 25.98
CA LEU A 147 3.59 -12.73 27.02
C LEU A 147 3.38 -12.03 28.36
N GLY A 148 3.09 -10.72 28.34
CA GLY A 148 2.83 -9.92 29.53
C GLY A 148 1.44 -10.12 30.14
N GLY A 149 0.53 -10.84 29.47
CA GLY A 149 -0.84 -11.09 29.95
C GLY A 149 -1.70 -9.80 30.05
N ARG A 150 -1.26 -8.71 29.42
CA ARG A 150 -1.87 -7.38 29.45
C ARG A 150 -2.56 -7.01 28.14
N ALA A 151 -2.84 -8.01 27.31
CA ALA A 151 -3.47 -7.81 26.02
C ALA A 151 -4.95 -7.40 26.19
N SER A 152 -5.20 -6.09 26.14
CA SER A 152 -6.57 -5.57 26.10
C SER A 152 -7.21 -5.86 24.73
N GLU A 153 -8.45 -6.32 24.71
CA GLU A 153 -9.21 -6.63 23.48
C GLU A 153 -9.29 -5.41 22.55
N LYS A 154 -9.36 -4.21 23.14
CA LYS A 154 -9.37 -2.93 22.42
C LYS A 154 -8.03 -2.64 21.74
N LEU A 155 -6.92 -2.96 22.39
CA LEU A 155 -5.58 -2.75 21.87
C LEU A 155 -5.32 -3.70 20.68
N ILE A 156 -5.68 -4.98 20.83
CA ILE A 156 -5.60 -5.95 19.72
C ILE A 156 -6.43 -5.48 18.52
N GLN A 157 -7.66 -5.00 18.72
CA GLN A 157 -8.50 -4.49 17.62
C GLN A 157 -7.86 -3.33 16.86
N VAL A 158 -7.14 -2.43 17.54
CA VAL A 158 -6.44 -1.30 16.90
C VAL A 158 -5.25 -1.79 16.07
N PHE A 159 -4.55 -2.84 16.50
CA PHE A 159 -3.34 -3.34 15.81
C PHE A 159 -3.63 -4.28 14.62
N ILE A 160 -4.78 -4.95 14.56
CA ILE A 160 -5.19 -5.81 13.42
C ILE A 160 -5.08 -5.13 12.05
N PRO A 161 -5.60 -3.90 11.82
CA PRO A 161 -5.49 -3.25 10.52
C PRO A 161 -4.04 -2.99 10.10
N PHE A 162 -3.12 -2.77 11.04
CA PHE A 162 -1.69 -2.56 10.73
C PHE A 162 -1.01 -3.84 10.27
N VAL A 163 -1.33 -4.98 10.88
CA VAL A 163 -0.84 -6.29 10.43
C VAL A 163 -1.35 -6.59 9.03
N PHE A 164 -2.66 -6.40 8.80
CA PHE A 164 -3.25 -6.60 7.48
C PHE A 164 -2.60 -5.69 6.43
N PHE A 165 -2.36 -4.43 6.78
CA PHE A 165 -1.64 -3.48 5.94
C PHE A 165 -0.21 -3.95 5.61
N SER A 166 0.54 -4.44 6.60
CA SER A 166 1.89 -4.98 6.42
C SER A 166 1.92 -6.10 5.37
N PHE A 167 1.01 -7.08 5.49
CA PHE A 167 0.89 -8.15 4.50
C PHE A 167 0.54 -7.62 3.11
N LEU A 168 -0.42 -6.69 3.01
CA LEU A 168 -0.79 -6.07 1.74
C LEU A 168 0.39 -5.32 1.09
N ALA A 169 1.17 -4.58 1.86
CA ALA A 169 2.33 -3.83 1.37
C ALA A 169 3.42 -4.78 0.82
N VAL A 170 3.73 -5.85 1.55
CA VAL A 170 4.68 -6.87 1.12
C VAL A 170 4.20 -7.54 -0.18
N LEU A 171 2.95 -8.00 -0.23
CA LEU A 171 2.38 -8.62 -1.43
C LEU A 171 2.40 -7.66 -2.62
N ARG A 172 1.99 -6.41 -2.43
CA ARG A 172 1.98 -5.40 -3.49
C ARG A 172 3.39 -5.09 -4.02
N GLY A 173 4.39 -5.12 -3.15
CA GLY A 173 5.78 -4.90 -3.52
C GLY A 173 6.42 -6.09 -4.25
N LEU A 174 6.05 -7.32 -3.87
CA LEU A 174 6.49 -8.57 -4.52
C LEU A 174 5.85 -8.79 -5.90
N PHE A 175 4.61 -8.32 -6.09
CA PHE A 175 3.88 -8.44 -7.35
C PHE A 175 3.68 -7.07 -8.02
N PRO A 176 4.74 -6.45 -8.59
CA PRO A 176 4.57 -5.25 -9.40
C PRO A 176 3.70 -5.59 -10.62
N PRO A 177 2.85 -4.66 -11.11
CA PRO A 177 2.06 -4.90 -12.30
C PRO A 177 3.01 -5.28 -13.42
N ARG A 178 2.79 -6.46 -14.02
CA ARG A 178 3.55 -6.89 -15.20
C ARG A 178 3.54 -5.73 -16.18
N PRO A 179 4.69 -5.18 -16.63
CA PRO A 179 4.67 -4.29 -17.76
C PRO A 179 3.97 -5.07 -18.87
N ALA A 180 2.86 -4.51 -19.39
CA ALA A 180 2.19 -5.07 -20.55
C ALA A 180 3.29 -5.40 -21.55
N THR A 181 3.39 -6.68 -21.90
CA THR A 181 4.45 -7.29 -22.68
C THR A 181 5.06 -6.26 -23.62
N ALA A 182 6.33 -5.89 -23.40
CA ALA A 182 7.14 -5.21 -24.39
C ALA A 182 7.41 -6.18 -25.55
N GLY A 183 6.35 -6.63 -26.21
CA GLY A 183 6.41 -7.20 -27.54
C GLY A 183 6.75 -6.04 -28.47
N ALA A 184 7.76 -6.24 -29.31
CA ALA A 184 8.12 -5.40 -30.45
C ALA A 184 9.13 -4.25 -30.28
N SER A 185 10.02 -4.22 -29.28
CA SER A 185 11.21 -3.32 -29.34
C SER A 185 12.55 -4.00 -29.58
N LEU A 186 12.69 -5.31 -29.31
CA LEU A 186 13.90 -6.08 -29.66
C LEU A 186 13.95 -6.53 -31.14
N ALA A 187 12.82 -6.51 -31.85
CA ALA A 187 12.79 -6.84 -33.29
C ALA A 187 13.30 -5.68 -34.18
N SER A 188 13.18 -4.43 -33.71
CA SER A 188 13.58 -3.24 -34.49
C SER A 188 15.10 -3.05 -34.55
N SER A 189 15.85 -3.49 -33.52
CA SER A 189 17.30 -3.34 -33.46
C SER A 189 18.06 -4.44 -34.22
N ALA A 190 17.43 -5.58 -34.53
CA ALA A 190 18.06 -6.67 -35.29
C ALA A 190 18.01 -6.49 -36.81
N GLN A 191 17.09 -5.69 -37.36
CA GLN A 191 16.96 -5.48 -38.81
C GLN A 191 17.85 -4.37 -39.40
N LYS A 192 18.55 -3.58 -38.57
CA LYS A 192 19.37 -2.45 -39.07
C LYS A 192 20.84 -2.81 -39.36
N LYS A 193 21.23 -4.09 -39.31
CA LYS A 193 22.62 -4.55 -39.60
C LYS A 193 22.77 -5.45 -40.82
N ARG A 194 21.75 -5.53 -41.68
CA ARG A 194 21.84 -6.17 -43.00
C ARG A 194 21.31 -5.21 -44.07
N ALA A 195 22.16 -4.28 -44.49
CA ALA A 195 22.08 -3.54 -45.74
C ALA A 195 23.50 -3.28 -46.21
#